data_AF-A0A2K4Y2Z8-F1
#
_entry.id   AF-A0A2K4Y2Z8-F1
#
_cell.length_a   1.000
_cell.length_b   1.000
_cell.length_c   1.000
_cell.angle_alpha   90.00
_cell.angle_beta   90.00
_cell.angle_gamma   90.00
#
_symmetry.space_group_name_H-M   'P 1'
#
loop_
_entity.id
_entity.type
_entity.pdbx_description
1 polymer ?
#
loop_
_entity_poly.entity_id
_entity_poly.type
_entity_poly.pdbx_seq_one_letter_code
_entity_poly.pdbx_strand_id
1 'polypeptide(L)'
;MTLAFVPEQQLRLLHHTLGLRPDQRKACRNHYLAGPGHYAMQDLEALVEVKLMVTGRTPAFCDPTDVVYHVTAEGERYALEHLPLPPKKTKFDQYLEWDSCDSFGEWLLGGMKPKFEWRGSWGTFEYRMYRCRHNNQHPEVKGEWCRTKKDAKASYKIALRQHHETTGLRRPTVRTAA
;
A
#
# COMPACT_ATOMS: atom_id res chain seq x y z
N MET A 1 -31.30 7.92 22.14
CA MET A 1 -31.36 7.72 20.68
C MET A 1 -30.64 6.41 20.39
N THR A 2 -31.38 5.39 19.97
CA THR A 2 -30.83 4.08 19.62
C THR A 2 -30.06 4.24 18.31
N LEU A 3 -28.75 4.03 18.32
CA LEU A 3 -27.97 3.97 17.09
C LEU A 3 -28.52 2.77 16.29
N ALA A 4 -29.16 3.05 15.15
CA ALA A 4 -29.62 2.00 14.25
C ALA A 4 -28.39 1.22 13.78
N PHE A 5 -28.42 -0.10 13.94
CA PHE A 5 -27.37 -0.97 13.41
C PHE A 5 -27.46 -0.96 11.88
N VAL A 6 -26.47 -0.36 11.22
CA VAL A 6 -26.38 -0.34 9.77
C VAL A 6 -25.57 -1.55 9.28
N PRO A 7 -26.12 -2.40 8.41
CA PRO A 7 -25.40 -3.52 7.80
C PRO A 7 -24.10 -3.09 7.11
N GLU A 8 -23.11 -3.98 7.05
CA GLU A 8 -21.80 -3.68 6.46
C GLU A 8 -21.90 -3.18 5.00
N GLN A 9 -22.82 -3.75 4.22
CA GLN A 9 -23.03 -3.34 2.83
C GLN A 9 -23.51 -1.89 2.72
N GLN A 10 -24.44 -1.46 3.57
CA GLN A 10 -24.93 -0.09 3.61
C GLN A 10 -23.84 0.88 4.11
N LEU A 11 -23.05 0.46 5.09
CA LEU A 11 -21.88 1.22 5.53
C LEU A 11 -20.85 1.39 4.39
N ARG A 12 -20.59 0.33 3.60
CA ARG A 12 -19.73 0.40 2.41
C ARG A 12 -20.29 1.37 1.37
N LEU A 13 -21.61 1.43 1.18
CA LEU A 13 -22.25 2.41 0.30
C LEU A 13 -22.09 3.84 0.82
N LEU A 14 -22.20 4.09 2.13
CA LEU A 14 -21.90 5.41 2.71
C LEU A 14 -20.43 5.80 2.47
N HIS A 15 -19.47 4.91 2.77
CA HIS A 15 -18.05 5.15 2.50
C HIS A 15 -17.80 5.43 1.02
N HIS A 16 -18.38 4.62 0.13
CA HIS A 16 -18.27 4.82 -1.31
C HIS A 16 -18.86 6.17 -1.73
N THR A 17 -20.06 6.52 -1.27
CA THR A 17 -20.77 7.74 -1.67
C THR A 17 -20.00 8.99 -1.24
N LEU A 18 -19.38 8.97 -0.07
CA LEU A 18 -18.56 10.08 0.45
C LEU A 18 -17.12 10.08 -0.10
N GLY A 19 -16.69 8.98 -0.72
CA GLY A 19 -15.30 8.77 -1.13
C GLY A 19 -14.34 8.57 0.04
N LEU A 20 -14.86 8.08 1.18
CA LEU A 20 -14.08 7.84 2.38
C LEU A 20 -13.28 6.55 2.27
N ARG A 21 -12.04 6.62 2.73
CA ARG A 21 -11.13 5.48 2.89
C ARG A 21 -10.26 5.71 4.13
N PRO A 22 -9.62 4.68 4.69
CA PRO A 22 -8.79 4.85 5.89
C PRO A 22 -7.71 5.95 5.73
N ASP A 23 -7.15 6.10 4.52
CA ASP A 23 -6.19 7.13 4.09
C ASP A 23 -6.83 8.48 3.69
N GLN A 24 -8.12 8.48 3.36
CA GLN A 24 -8.89 9.65 2.90
C GLN A 24 -10.11 9.86 3.80
N ARG A 25 -9.92 10.55 4.92
CA ARG A 25 -10.97 10.79 5.94
C ARG A 25 -11.78 12.08 5.72
N LYS A 26 -11.48 12.84 4.68
CA LYS A 26 -12.28 14.00 4.27
C LYS A 26 -13.14 13.61 3.07
N ALA A 27 -14.45 13.77 3.20
CA ALA A 27 -15.38 13.53 2.11
C ALA A 27 -15.04 14.43 0.90
N CYS A 28 -15.01 13.85 -0.29
CA CYS A 28 -14.74 14.58 -1.55
C CYS A 28 -15.98 14.68 -2.46
N ARG A 29 -17.06 14.01 -2.07
CA ARG A 29 -18.37 13.98 -2.72
C ARG A 29 -19.44 13.59 -1.70
N ASN A 30 -20.71 13.66 -2.06
CA ASN A 30 -21.81 13.35 -1.14
C ASN A 30 -23.08 12.79 -1.82
N HIS A 31 -23.01 12.35 -3.08
CA HIS A 31 -24.18 11.91 -3.84
C HIS A 31 -23.95 10.59 -4.57
N TYR A 32 -25.02 9.82 -4.74
CA TYR A 32 -25.07 8.55 -5.46
C TYR A 32 -26.26 8.57 -6.42
N LEU A 33 -26.03 8.34 -7.71
CA LEU A 33 -27.09 8.24 -8.72
C LEU A 33 -27.38 6.75 -8.97
N ALA A 34 -28.64 6.34 -8.84
CA ALA A 34 -29.07 4.97 -9.16
C ALA A 34 -30.37 4.99 -9.95
N GLY A 35 -30.38 4.30 -11.08
CA GLY A 35 -31.56 4.06 -11.90
C GLY A 35 -32.30 2.76 -11.54
N PRO A 36 -33.51 2.55 -12.07
CA PRO A 36 -34.33 1.38 -11.78
C PRO A 36 -33.58 0.06 -12.00
N GLY A 37 -33.68 -0.86 -11.03
CA GLY A 37 -33.02 -2.17 -11.08
C GLY A 37 -31.54 -2.17 -10.68
N HIS A 38 -30.98 -1.03 -10.27
CA HIS A 38 -29.62 -0.98 -9.76
C HIS A 38 -29.50 -1.69 -8.41
N TYR A 39 -28.50 -2.56 -8.26
CA TYR A 39 -28.34 -3.47 -7.11
C TYR A 39 -28.31 -2.77 -5.74
N ALA A 40 -27.86 -1.51 -5.69
CA ALA A 40 -27.73 -0.74 -4.45
C ALA A 40 -29.01 -0.01 -4.02
N MET A 41 -30.07 0.04 -4.85
CA MET A 41 -31.26 0.87 -4.56
C MET A 41 -31.90 0.52 -3.22
N GLN A 42 -32.14 -0.78 -2.96
CA GLN A 42 -32.78 -1.23 -1.72
C GLN A 42 -32.00 -0.80 -0.47
N ASP A 43 -30.67 -0.86 -0.54
CA ASP A 43 -29.79 -0.42 0.55
C ASP A 43 -29.77 1.10 0.70
N LEU A 44 -29.81 1.85 -0.41
CA LEU A 44 -29.87 3.32 -0.39
C LEU A 44 -31.22 3.81 0.16
N GLU A 45 -32.32 3.15 -0.18
CA GLU A 45 -33.66 3.43 0.35
C GLU A 45 -33.72 3.14 1.86
N ALA A 46 -33.15 2.02 2.31
CA ALA A 46 -33.04 1.73 3.75
C ALA A 46 -32.22 2.80 4.49
N LEU A 47 -31.14 3.31 3.89
CA LEU A 47 -30.35 4.41 4.44
C LEU A 47 -31.13 5.74 4.51
N VAL A 48 -32.06 5.96 3.59
CA VAL A 48 -33.00 7.10 3.64
C VAL A 48 -33.99 6.94 4.78
N GLU A 49 -34.53 5.74 4.99
CA GLU A 49 -35.46 5.43 6.09
C GLU A 49 -34.83 5.72 7.47
N VAL A 50 -33.55 5.40 7.64
CA VAL A 50 -32.79 5.70 8.87
C VAL A 50 -32.15 7.10 8.90
N LYS A 51 -32.48 7.98 7.93
CA LYS A 51 -32.04 9.40 7.85
C LYS A 51 -30.53 9.62 7.67
N LEU A 52 -29.78 8.59 7.30
CA LEU A 52 -28.36 8.72 6.95
C LEU A 52 -28.19 9.22 5.51
N MET A 53 -29.22 9.05 4.68
CA MET A 53 -29.31 9.64 3.34
C MET A 53 -30.66 10.34 3.13
N VAL A 54 -30.76 11.14 2.08
CA VAL A 54 -31.98 11.77 1.59
C VAL A 54 -32.04 11.68 0.07
N THR A 55 -33.24 11.67 -0.51
CA THR A 55 -33.39 11.79 -1.96
C THR A 55 -33.30 13.26 -2.38
N GLY A 56 -32.58 13.50 -3.48
CA GLY A 56 -32.40 14.81 -4.09
C GLY A 56 -33.10 14.90 -5.45
N ARG A 57 -33.10 16.11 -6.00
CA ARG A 57 -33.57 16.33 -7.37
C ARG A 57 -32.59 15.72 -8.36
N THR A 58 -33.09 14.85 -9.23
CA THR A 58 -32.32 14.30 -10.35
C THR A 58 -31.96 15.41 -11.36
N PRO A 59 -30.69 15.58 -11.73
CA PRO A 59 -30.27 16.56 -12.74
C PRO A 59 -30.96 16.33 -14.07
N ALA A 60 -31.25 17.41 -14.81
CA ALA A 60 -32.04 17.35 -16.04
C ALA A 60 -31.38 16.56 -17.20
N PHE A 61 -30.08 16.27 -17.12
CA PHE A 61 -29.36 15.46 -18.10
C PHE A 61 -29.38 13.96 -17.79
N CYS A 62 -29.84 13.55 -16.61
CA CYS A 62 -30.02 12.15 -16.23
C CYS A 62 -31.39 11.63 -16.70
N ASP A 63 -31.59 10.31 -16.66
CA ASP A 63 -32.90 9.74 -16.96
C ASP A 63 -33.92 10.18 -15.89
N PRO A 64 -35.15 10.56 -16.25
CA PRO A 64 -36.18 10.96 -15.28
C PRO A 64 -36.53 9.88 -14.24
N THR A 65 -36.21 8.62 -14.53
CA THR A 65 -36.42 7.49 -13.62
C THR A 65 -35.24 7.27 -12.65
N ASP A 66 -34.11 7.95 -12.87
CA ASP A 66 -32.97 7.89 -11.96
C ASP A 66 -33.26 8.65 -10.66
N VAL A 67 -32.72 8.16 -9.55
CA VAL A 67 -32.80 8.79 -8.25
C VAL A 67 -31.40 9.18 -7.78
N VAL A 68 -31.25 10.43 -7.34
CA VAL A 68 -30.04 10.89 -6.64
C VAL A 68 -30.25 10.80 -5.14
N TYR A 69 -29.36 10.09 -4.47
CA TYR A 69 -29.29 10.00 -3.02
C TYR A 69 -28.14 10.87 -2.53
N HIS A 70 -28.39 11.71 -1.52
CA HIS A 70 -27.38 12.51 -0.85
C HIS A 70 -27.16 12.00 0.57
N VAL A 71 -25.91 11.95 1.00
CA VAL A 71 -25.58 11.62 2.40
C VAL A 71 -25.85 12.84 3.27
N THR A 72 -26.52 12.64 4.40
CA THR A 72 -26.78 13.71 5.39
C THR A 72 -25.55 13.96 6.25
N ALA A 73 -25.53 15.06 7.01
CA ALA A 73 -24.46 15.31 7.99
C ALA A 73 -24.38 14.19 9.06
N GLU A 74 -25.52 13.59 9.42
CA GLU A 74 -25.56 12.42 10.32
C GLU A 74 -24.97 11.17 9.66
N GLY A 75 -25.28 10.94 8.37
CA GLY A 75 -24.68 9.88 7.57
C GLY A 75 -23.16 10.01 7.44
N GLU A 76 -22.65 11.22 7.20
CA GLU A 76 -21.21 11.47 7.14
C GLU A 76 -20.53 11.18 8.48
N ARG A 77 -21.11 11.66 9.58
CA ARG A 77 -20.60 11.40 10.93
C ARG A 77 -20.59 9.90 11.23
N TYR A 78 -21.69 9.19 10.94
CA TYR A 78 -21.78 7.74 11.14
C TYR A 78 -20.72 6.99 10.33
N ALA A 79 -20.54 7.37 9.06
CA ALA A 79 -19.57 6.77 8.17
C ALA A 79 -18.13 6.97 8.66
N LEU A 80 -17.80 8.16 9.17
CA LEU A 80 -16.48 8.47 9.74
C LEU A 80 -16.20 7.72 11.04
N GLU A 81 -17.19 7.62 11.93
CA GLU A 81 -17.08 6.89 13.19
C GLU A 81 -16.79 5.39 12.96
N HIS A 82 -17.38 4.81 11.91
CA HIS A 82 -17.21 3.39 11.55
C HIS A 82 -16.12 3.14 10.49
N LEU A 83 -15.29 4.14 10.19
CA LEU A 83 -14.19 3.99 9.25
C LEU A 83 -12.97 3.36 9.95
N PRO A 84 -12.41 2.25 9.43
CA PRO A 84 -11.27 1.62 10.07
C PRO A 84 -10.06 2.57 10.14
N LEU A 85 -9.23 2.36 11.15
CA LEU A 85 -8.00 3.12 11.31
C LEU A 85 -7.10 2.95 10.07
N PRO A 86 -6.39 4.02 9.64
CA PRO A 86 -5.44 3.91 8.55
C PRO A 86 -4.42 2.81 8.85
N PRO A 87 -4.10 1.94 7.86
CA PRO A 87 -3.05 0.96 8.03
C PRO A 87 -1.72 1.68 8.29
N LYS A 88 -0.84 1.02 9.05
CA LYS A 88 0.52 1.53 9.24
C LYS A 88 1.22 1.61 7.89
N LYS A 89 1.73 2.80 7.53
CA LYS A 89 2.51 3.01 6.30
C LYS A 89 3.65 2.00 6.19
N THR A 90 3.67 1.30 5.07
CA THR A 90 4.77 0.40 4.72
C THR A 90 6.05 1.21 4.48
N LYS A 91 7.18 0.51 4.39
CA LYS A 91 8.43 1.15 3.95
C LYS A 91 8.31 1.69 2.52
N PHE A 92 7.51 1.05 1.67
CA PHE A 92 7.29 1.54 0.32
C PHE A 92 6.44 2.82 0.31
N ASP A 93 5.41 2.92 1.15
CA ASP A 93 4.61 4.15 1.28
C ASP A 93 5.47 5.33 1.77
N GLN A 94 6.33 5.08 2.77
CA GLN A 94 7.29 6.07 3.24
C GLN A 94 8.27 6.53 2.15
N TYR A 95 8.62 5.64 1.20
CA TYR A 95 9.44 5.99 0.05
C TYR A 95 8.68 6.80 -1.00
N LEU A 96 7.41 6.53 -1.25
CA LEU A 96 6.61 7.33 -2.19
C LEU A 96 6.41 8.78 -1.72
N GLU A 97 6.43 8.99 -0.40
CA GLU A 97 6.40 10.33 0.22
C GLU A 97 7.78 10.97 0.33
N TRP A 98 8.84 10.21 0.04
CA TRP A 98 10.21 10.69 0.11
C TRP A 98 10.56 11.46 -1.17
N ASP A 99 10.72 12.77 -1.04
CA ASP A 99 11.10 13.65 -2.14
C ASP A 99 12.61 13.57 -2.41
N SER A 100 13.04 12.50 -3.07
CA SER A 100 14.40 12.40 -3.61
C SER A 100 14.45 11.68 -4.94
N CYS A 101 15.60 11.79 -5.60
CA CYS A 101 15.89 11.03 -6.83
C CYS A 101 16.45 9.62 -6.54
N ASP A 102 16.44 9.16 -5.28
CA ASP A 102 16.93 7.84 -4.93
C ASP A 102 15.99 6.76 -5.44
N SER A 103 16.53 5.64 -5.91
CA SER A 103 15.71 4.44 -6.09
C SER A 103 15.26 3.85 -4.75
N PHE A 104 14.15 3.10 -4.71
CA PHE A 104 13.69 2.44 -3.48
C PHE A 104 14.79 1.63 -2.78
N GLY A 105 15.67 0.96 -3.55
CA GLY A 105 16.78 0.21 -2.98
C GLY A 105 17.87 1.08 -2.36
N GLU A 106 18.13 2.27 -2.91
CA GLU A 106 19.04 3.26 -2.31
C GLU A 106 18.42 3.87 -1.06
N TRP A 107 17.15 4.27 -1.10
CA TRP A 107 16.46 4.80 0.08
C TRP A 107 16.37 3.77 1.21
N LEU A 108 16.03 2.51 0.89
CA LEU A 108 15.81 1.47 1.90
C LEU A 108 17.12 0.96 2.52
N LEU A 109 18.17 0.82 1.72
CA LEU A 109 19.42 0.18 2.15
C LEU A 109 20.59 1.16 2.28
N GLY A 110 20.49 2.35 1.72
CA GLY A 110 21.59 3.31 1.64
C GLY A 110 22.85 2.67 1.05
N GLY A 111 23.98 2.88 1.74
CA GLY A 111 25.26 2.24 1.40
C GLY A 111 25.21 0.71 1.39
N MET A 112 24.29 0.08 2.14
CA MET A 112 24.16 -1.37 2.20
C MET A 112 23.57 -1.99 0.93
N LYS A 113 23.13 -1.19 -0.04
CA LYS A 113 22.69 -1.67 -1.36
C LYS A 113 23.85 -2.44 -2.00
N PRO A 114 23.68 -3.75 -2.26
CA PRO A 114 24.75 -4.55 -2.85
C PRO A 114 25.07 -4.09 -4.27
N LYS A 115 26.36 -4.00 -4.59
CA LYS A 115 26.88 -3.52 -5.87
C LYS A 115 27.65 -4.64 -6.56
N PHE A 116 27.73 -4.55 -7.88
CA PHE A 116 28.67 -5.34 -8.66
C PHE A 116 29.93 -4.53 -8.95
N GLU A 117 31.06 -5.21 -8.90
CA GLU A 117 32.31 -4.78 -9.52
C GLU A 117 32.73 -5.83 -10.54
N TRP A 118 33.50 -5.40 -11.53
CA TRP A 118 34.04 -6.27 -12.55
C TRP A 118 35.54 -6.02 -12.71
N ARG A 119 36.26 -7.05 -13.14
CA ARG A 119 37.67 -6.97 -13.52
C ARG A 119 37.91 -7.78 -14.79
N GLY A 120 39.07 -7.57 -15.41
CA GLY A 120 39.47 -8.25 -16.64
C GLY A 120 39.29 -7.40 -17.89
N SER A 121 39.57 -8.01 -19.03
CA SER A 121 39.49 -7.41 -20.36
C SER A 121 38.42 -8.11 -21.20
N TRP A 122 38.21 -7.64 -22.43
CA TRP A 122 37.26 -8.22 -23.38
C TRP A 122 37.35 -9.76 -23.43
N GLY A 123 36.24 -10.45 -23.14
CA GLY A 123 36.14 -11.91 -23.14
C GLY A 123 36.60 -12.62 -21.85
N THR A 124 37.21 -11.90 -20.90
CA THR A 124 37.72 -12.47 -19.63
C THR A 124 37.12 -11.79 -18.39
N PHE A 125 35.94 -11.17 -18.55
CA PHE A 125 35.29 -10.47 -17.44
C PHE A 125 34.95 -11.42 -16.29
N GLU A 126 35.37 -11.00 -15.11
CA GLU A 126 34.92 -11.58 -13.85
C GLU A 126 34.13 -10.53 -13.08
N TYR A 127 33.14 -11.00 -12.32
CA TYR A 127 32.23 -10.20 -11.54
C TYR A 127 32.33 -10.61 -10.07
N ARG A 128 32.21 -9.64 -9.19
CA ARG A 128 32.05 -9.86 -7.75
C ARG A 128 30.92 -8.96 -7.26
N MET A 129 30.16 -9.46 -6.30
CA MET A 129 29.11 -8.69 -5.64
C MET A 129 29.50 -8.43 -4.19
N TYR A 130 29.30 -7.20 -3.74
CA TYR A 130 29.73 -6.74 -2.43
C TYR A 130 28.73 -5.73 -1.84
N ARG A 131 28.80 -5.48 -0.53
CA ARG A 131 28.11 -4.34 0.13
C ARG A 131 29.05 -3.64 1.10
N CYS A 132 28.87 -2.33 1.25
CA CYS A 132 29.67 -1.49 2.16
C CYS A 132 28.77 -0.48 2.86
N ARG A 133 28.78 -0.44 4.19
CA ARG A 133 27.95 0.55 4.90
C ARG A 133 28.51 1.97 4.82
N HIS A 134 29.84 2.12 4.85
CA HIS A 134 30.50 3.42 5.01
C HIS A 134 31.53 3.76 3.91
N ASN A 135 32.36 2.79 3.50
CA ASN A 135 33.43 3.03 2.52
C ASN A 135 33.50 1.90 1.48
N ASN A 136 33.51 2.23 0.19
CA ASN A 136 33.64 1.27 -0.90
C ASN A 136 35.01 0.55 -0.90
N GLN A 137 36.05 1.12 -0.28
CA GLN A 137 37.40 0.52 -0.19
C GLN A 137 37.46 -0.66 0.79
N HIS A 138 36.56 -0.71 1.77
CA HIS A 138 36.51 -1.78 2.77
C HIS A 138 35.12 -2.43 2.80
N PRO A 139 34.82 -3.33 1.84
CA PRO A 139 33.57 -4.06 1.85
C PRO A 139 33.41 -4.96 3.07
N GLU A 140 32.30 -4.80 3.78
CA GLU A 140 31.93 -5.62 4.94
C GLU A 140 31.60 -7.05 4.51
N VAL A 141 30.94 -7.19 3.36
CA VAL A 141 30.61 -8.49 2.78
C VAL A 141 30.95 -8.46 1.30
N LYS A 142 31.76 -9.43 0.89
CA LYS A 142 32.15 -9.66 -0.51
C LYS A 142 31.98 -11.14 -0.85
N GLY A 143 31.42 -11.42 -2.02
CA GLY A 143 31.49 -12.76 -2.62
C GLY A 143 32.85 -13.00 -3.28
N GLU A 144 32.97 -14.12 -3.96
CA GLU A 144 34.11 -14.46 -4.80
C GLU A 144 33.99 -13.85 -6.21
N TRP A 145 35.13 -13.74 -6.89
CA TRP A 145 35.16 -13.40 -8.31
C TRP A 145 34.66 -14.58 -9.13
N CYS A 146 33.70 -14.34 -10.03
CA CYS A 146 33.08 -15.38 -10.85
C CYS A 146 32.91 -14.91 -12.30
N ARG A 147 32.89 -15.85 -13.24
CA ARG A 147 32.71 -15.55 -14.67
C ARG A 147 31.36 -14.94 -15.01
N THR A 148 30.32 -15.22 -14.23
CA THR A 148 28.97 -14.68 -14.47
C THR A 148 28.46 -13.88 -13.28
N LYS A 149 27.62 -12.87 -13.54
CA LYS A 149 26.92 -12.11 -12.48
C LYS A 149 26.01 -13.00 -11.63
N LYS A 150 25.47 -14.09 -12.20
CA LYS A 150 24.62 -15.04 -11.49
C LYS A 150 25.41 -15.79 -10.41
N ASP A 151 26.58 -16.29 -10.77
CA ASP A 151 27.46 -17.02 -9.86
C ASP A 151 28.04 -16.09 -8.78
N ALA A 152 28.43 -14.87 -9.17
CA ALA A 152 28.87 -13.84 -8.23
C ALA A 152 27.78 -13.50 -7.18
N LYS A 153 26.52 -13.40 -7.62
CA LYS A 153 25.37 -13.19 -6.71
C LYS A 153 25.14 -14.39 -5.78
N ALA A 154 25.32 -15.61 -6.28
CA ALA A 154 25.20 -16.82 -5.46
C ALA A 154 26.29 -16.86 -4.38
N SER A 155 27.55 -16.62 -4.77
CA SER A 155 28.68 -16.52 -3.84
C SER A 155 28.47 -15.43 -2.79
N TYR A 156 28.01 -14.24 -3.19
CA TYR A 156 27.67 -13.15 -2.26
C TYR A 156 26.59 -13.55 -1.24
N LYS A 157 25.55 -14.28 -1.65
CA LYS A 157 24.50 -14.74 -0.70
C LYS A 157 25.05 -15.69 0.36
N ILE A 158 26.06 -16.50 0.02
CA ILE A 158 26.74 -17.40 0.97
C ILE A 158 27.56 -16.56 1.96
N ALA A 159 28.39 -15.65 1.46
CA ALA A 159 29.18 -14.75 2.30
C ALA A 159 28.29 -13.89 3.23
N LEU A 160 27.16 -13.42 2.71
CA LEU A 160 26.18 -12.65 3.47
C LEU A 160 25.56 -13.46 4.62
N ARG A 161 25.26 -14.73 4.37
CA ARG A 161 24.72 -15.63 5.39
C ARG A 161 25.73 -15.85 6.51
N GLN A 162 26.98 -16.15 6.15
CA GLN A 162 28.08 -16.31 7.10
C GLN A 162 28.28 -15.04 7.94
N HIS A 163 28.29 -13.87 7.29
CA HIS A 163 28.40 -12.60 8.01
C HIS A 163 27.28 -12.43 9.05
N HIS A 164 26.02 -12.71 8.69
CA HIS A 164 24.90 -12.62 9.64
C HIS A 164 25.01 -13.63 10.79
N GLU A 165 25.56 -14.81 10.54
CA GLU A 165 25.83 -15.80 11.58
C GLU A 165 26.93 -15.32 12.53
N THR A 166 28.04 -14.79 12.01
CA THR A 166 29.15 -14.25 12.81
C THR A 166 28.76 -13.03 13.63
N THR A 167 27.94 -12.12 13.09
CA THR A 167 27.52 -10.89 13.80
C THR A 167 26.27 -11.08 14.67
N GLY A 168 25.69 -12.28 14.73
CA GLY A 168 24.46 -12.54 15.48
C GLY A 168 23.23 -11.81 14.92
N LEU A 169 23.34 -11.17 13.75
CA LEU A 169 22.29 -10.41 13.06
C LEU A 169 21.28 -11.30 12.31
N ARG A 170 21.33 -12.62 12.52
CA ARG A 170 20.38 -13.54 11.92
C ARG A 170 18.99 -13.26 12.50
N ARG A 171 18.11 -12.67 11.69
CA ARG A 171 16.69 -12.59 12.06
C ARG A 171 16.17 -14.01 12.28
N PRO A 172 15.44 -14.27 13.37
CA PRO A 172 14.84 -15.58 13.59
C PRO A 172 14.02 -15.94 12.35
N THR A 173 14.26 -17.14 11.81
CA THR A 173 13.40 -17.70 10.78
C THR A 173 11.99 -17.76 11.35
N VAL A 174 11.08 -16.99 10.77
CA VAL A 174 9.64 -17.11 11.06
C VAL A 174 9.27 -18.55 10.76
N ARG A 175 9.08 -19.36 11.81
CA ARG A 175 8.47 -20.67 11.67
C ARG A 175 7.04 -20.41 11.27
N THR A 176 6.72 -20.62 10.00
CA THR A 176 5.32 -20.75 9.57
C THR A 176 4.78 -21.97 10.33
N ALA A 177 3.90 -21.73 11.29
CA ALA A 177 3.14 -22.81 11.92
C ALA A 177 2.31 -23.47 10.82
N ALA A 178 2.43 -24.79 10.71
CA ALA A 178 1.60 -25.63 9.84
C ALA A 178 0.20 -25.76 10.42
#